data_AF-A0A164CHE2-F1
#
_entry.id   AF-A0A164CHE2-F1
#
_cell.length_a   1.000
_cell.length_b   1.000
_cell.length_c   1.000
_cell.angle_alpha   90.00
_cell.angle_beta   90.00
_cell.angle_gamma   90.00
#
_symmetry.space_group_name_H-M   'P 1'
#
loop_
_entity.id
_entity.type
_entity.pdbx_description
1 polymer ?
#
loop_
_entity_poly.entity_id
_entity_poly.type
_entity_poly.pdbx_seq_one_letter_code
_entity_poly.pdbx_strand_id
1 'polypeptide(L)'
;MFRYFKFKLNDTVQFAENDGHMYRIVGYRLEKGFYPKDEWTHIIYELLRDFDGYTMDAEEEELVKVIQVEDEYYKIQEVSGYRYPVKMKQKQQVMKVEKMDDLLDTYNDYKRLADFFKDLSYEQKAEEVLQEMKRRRA
;
A
#
# COMPACT_ATOMS: atom_id res chain seq x y z
N MET A 1 10.74 14.22 -30.26
CA MET A 1 11.14 12.90 -29.73
C MET A 1 10.80 12.90 -28.25
N PHE A 2 9.88 12.05 -27.79
CA PHE A 2 9.53 11.98 -26.37
C PHE A 2 10.61 11.20 -25.64
N ARG A 3 11.30 11.82 -24.68
CA ARG A 3 12.26 11.12 -23.82
C ARG A 3 11.47 10.37 -22.76
N TYR A 4 11.68 9.06 -22.66
CA TYR A 4 11.04 8.22 -21.66
C TYR A 4 11.84 8.31 -20.36
N PHE A 5 11.18 8.64 -19.26
CA PHE A 5 11.75 8.56 -17.92
C PHE A 5 11.76 7.10 -17.46
N LYS A 6 12.93 6.60 -17.04
CA LYS A 6 13.07 5.21 -16.54
C LYS A 6 12.29 4.98 -15.24
N PHE A 7 12.29 5.97 -14.34
CA PHE A 7 11.59 5.92 -13.05
C PHE A 7 10.44 6.91 -12.98
N LYS A 8 9.40 6.55 -12.22
CA LYS A 8 8.23 7.39 -11.93
C LYS A 8 8.25 7.86 -10.48
N LEU A 9 7.49 8.92 -10.21
CA LEU A 9 7.21 9.36 -8.85
C LEU A 9 6.71 8.19 -7.98
N ASN A 10 7.20 8.13 -6.75
CA ASN A 10 6.95 7.07 -5.77
C ASN A 10 7.52 5.68 -6.11
N ASP A 11 8.28 5.52 -7.18
CA ASP A 11 9.06 4.30 -7.36
C ASP A 11 10.12 4.19 -6.26
N THR A 12 10.26 3.00 -5.68
CA THR A 12 11.38 2.67 -4.78
C THR A 12 12.59 2.29 -5.62
N VAL A 13 13.71 2.93 -5.32
CA VAL A 13 14.98 2.76 -6.03
C VAL A 13 16.12 2.60 -5.02
N GLN A 14 17.24 2.10 -5.52
CA GLN A 14 18.50 2.00 -4.81
C GLN A 14 19.64 2.39 -5.75
N PHE A 15 20.77 2.84 -5.21
CA PHE A 15 21.99 3.05 -5.99
C PHE A 15 22.52 1.72 -6.55
N ALA A 16 23.05 1.76 -7.77
CA ALA A 16 23.70 0.61 -8.40
C ALA A 16 24.90 0.12 -7.58
N GLU A 17 25.66 1.07 -7.03
CA GLU A 17 26.61 0.83 -5.95
C GLU A 17 25.84 0.75 -4.64
N ASN A 18 25.34 -0.44 -4.32
CA ASN A 18 24.49 -0.72 -3.16
C ASN A 18 25.06 -0.08 -1.86
N ASP A 19 24.42 1.00 -1.42
CA ASP A 19 24.74 1.77 -0.21
C ASP A 19 23.96 1.27 1.03
N GLY A 20 23.17 0.20 0.88
CA GLY A 20 22.34 -0.36 1.93
C GLY A 20 21.06 0.43 2.23
N HIS A 21 20.74 1.46 1.43
CA HIS A 21 19.56 2.29 1.64
C HIS A 21 18.56 2.18 0.49
N MET A 22 17.30 2.46 0.81
CA MET A 22 16.22 2.56 -0.17
C MET A 22 15.73 4.00 -0.22
N TYR A 23 15.41 4.43 -1.43
CA TYR A 23 14.99 5.78 -1.71
C TYR A 23 13.70 5.77 -2.51
N ARG A 24 12.89 6.80 -2.33
CA ARG A 24 11.68 7.05 -3.10
C ARG A 24 11.91 8.21 -4.05
N ILE A 25 11.50 8.05 -5.30
CA ILE A 25 11.52 9.14 -6.27
C ILE A 25 10.45 10.17 -5.89
N VAL A 26 10.85 11.39 -5.52
CA VAL A 26 9.93 12.49 -5.16
C VAL A 26 9.86 13.59 -6.23
N GLY A 27 10.84 13.65 -7.13
CA GLY A 27 10.92 14.65 -8.17
C GLY A 27 11.89 14.27 -9.29
N TYR A 28 11.90 15.06 -10.35
CA TYR A 28 12.92 15.00 -11.39
C TYR A 28 13.09 16.36 -12.06
N ARG A 29 14.32 16.65 -12.50
CA ARG A 29 14.67 17.82 -13.30
C ARG A 29 15.47 17.42 -14.53
N LEU A 30 15.32 18.20 -15.59
CA LEU A 30 16.11 18.06 -16.81
C LEU A 30 17.21 19.12 -16.79
N GLU A 31 18.45 18.67 -16.80
CA GLU A 31 19.60 19.56 -16.94
C GLU A 31 20.13 19.48 -18.35
N LYS A 32 20.30 20.64 -18.98
CA LYS A 32 20.75 20.76 -20.37
C LYS A 32 21.92 21.72 -20.44
N GLY A 33 23.09 21.21 -20.81
CA GLY A 33 24.27 22.01 -21.07
C GLY A 33 24.39 22.33 -22.55
N PHE A 34 24.68 23.60 -22.87
CA PHE A 34 24.99 24.03 -24.23
C PHE A 34 26.43 24.51 -24.31
N TYR A 35 27.25 23.75 -25.02
CA TYR A 35 28.58 24.18 -25.45
C TYR A 35 28.59 24.33 -26.98
N PRO A 36 29.41 25.24 -27.55
CA PRO A 36 29.44 25.48 -29.00
C PRO A 36 29.72 24.25 -29.87
N LYS A 37 30.22 23.15 -29.28
CA LYS A 37 30.53 21.89 -29.95
C LYS A 37 29.89 20.66 -29.31
N ASP A 38 29.18 20.81 -28.19
CA ASP A 38 28.57 19.69 -27.46
C ASP A 38 27.26 20.12 -26.80
N GLU A 39 26.25 19.27 -26.95
CA GLU A 39 24.96 19.38 -26.28
C GLU A 39 24.74 18.11 -25.47
N TRP A 40 24.51 18.26 -24.17
CA TRP A 40 24.16 17.14 -23.30
C TRP A 40 22.85 17.41 -22.59
N THR A 41 22.14 16.35 -22.22
CA THR A 41 20.92 16.44 -21.44
C THR A 41 20.88 15.29 -20.43
N HIS A 42 20.98 15.62 -19.14
CA HIS A 42 20.89 14.69 -18.02
C HIS A 42 19.50 14.75 -17.38
N ILE A 43 18.99 13.60 -16.96
CA ILE A 43 17.80 13.51 -16.11
C ILE A 43 18.31 13.30 -14.70
N ILE A 44 17.98 14.22 -13.81
CA ILE A 44 18.33 14.13 -12.40
C ILE A 44 17.06 13.84 -11.62
N TYR A 45 17.09 12.78 -10.84
CA TYR A 45 16.01 12.36 -9.95
C TYR A 45 16.25 12.90 -8.55
N GLU A 46 15.20 13.46 -7.95
CA GLU A 46 15.19 13.85 -6.54
C GLU A 46 14.68 12.66 -5.72
N LEU A 47 15.48 12.26 -4.75
CA LEU A 47 15.30 11.08 -3.92
C LEU A 47 15.00 11.48 -2.49
N LEU A 48 14.10 10.73 -1.85
CA LEU A 48 13.83 10.79 -0.43
C LEU A 48 14.20 9.47 0.22
N ARG A 49 15.09 9.48 1.20
CA ARG A 49 15.41 8.29 1.99
C ARG A 49 14.30 8.01 2.99
N ASP A 50 13.72 6.81 2.91
CA ASP A 50 12.53 6.47 3.70
C ASP A 50 12.79 6.38 5.22
N PHE A 51 14.04 6.12 5.62
CA PHE A 51 14.39 5.92 7.03
C PHE A 51 14.45 7.23 7.85
N ASP A 52 15.02 8.29 7.29
CA ASP A 52 15.28 9.55 8.02
C ASP A 52 14.83 10.81 7.27
N GLY A 53 14.21 10.65 6.09
CA GLY A 53 13.73 11.77 5.29
C GLY A 53 14.83 12.60 4.63
N TYR A 54 16.07 12.12 4.60
CA TYR A 54 17.15 12.81 3.91
C TYR A 54 16.91 12.85 2.41
N THR A 55 17.13 14.01 1.80
CA THR A 55 16.94 14.24 0.37
C THR A 55 18.26 14.29 -0.38
N MET A 56 18.33 13.67 -1.56
CA MET A 56 19.51 13.69 -2.42
C MET A 56 19.13 13.59 -3.89
N ASP A 57 20.09 13.92 -4.77
CA ASP A 57 19.92 13.88 -6.21
C ASP A 57 20.80 12.78 -6.81
N ALA A 58 20.28 12.10 -7.85
CA ALA A 58 21.03 11.08 -8.58
C ALA A 58 20.64 11.04 -10.06
N GLU A 59 21.56 10.62 -10.92
CA GLU A 59 21.30 10.41 -12.34
C GLU A 59 20.58 9.08 -12.62
N GLU A 60 19.94 8.99 -13.79
CA GLU A 60 19.20 7.78 -14.22
C GLU A 60 20.07 6.50 -14.26
N GLU A 61 21.37 6.67 -14.51
CA GLU A 61 22.35 5.58 -14.63
C GLU A 61 22.82 5.06 -13.26
N GLU A 62 22.75 5.89 -12.23
CA GLU A 62 23.17 5.55 -10.87
C GLU A 62 22.12 4.71 -10.13
N LEU A 63 20.91 4.58 -10.67
CA LEU A 63 19.75 4.02 -9.98
C LEU A 63 19.26 2.69 -10.58
N VAL A 64 18.79 1.82 -9.68
CA VAL A 64 18.13 0.55 -9.96
C VAL A 64 16.76 0.53 -9.28
N LYS A 65 15.72 0.11 -10.00
CA LYS A 65 14.36 0.00 -9.45
C LYS A 65 14.28 -1.21 -8.53
N VAL A 66 13.84 -0.99 -7.29
CA VAL A 66 13.56 -2.06 -6.33
C VAL A 66 12.08 -2.41 -6.43
N ILE A 67 11.77 -3.61 -6.91
CA ILE A 67 10.40 -4.12 -6.89
C ILE A 67 10.21 -4.84 -5.55
N GLN A 68 9.42 -4.25 -4.66
CA GLN A 68 8.94 -4.98 -3.48
C GLN A 68 7.88 -5.99 -3.94
N VAL A 69 8.32 -7.21 -4.19
CA VAL A 69 7.40 -8.34 -4.38
C VAL A 69 7.01 -8.80 -2.98
N GLU A 70 5.91 -8.26 -2.47
CA GLU A 70 5.20 -8.94 -1.39
C GLU A 70 4.66 -10.25 -1.97
N ASP A 71 5.18 -11.34 -1.43
CA ASP A 71 5.12 -12.69 -1.97
C ASP A 71 3.69 -13.15 -2.33
N GLU A 72 3.61 -13.82 -3.48
CA GLU A 72 2.56 -14.78 -3.92
C GLU A 72 1.25 -14.32 -4.61
N TYR A 73 0.96 -13.02 -4.80
CA TYR A 73 -0.38 -12.62 -5.30
C TYR A 73 -0.52 -12.15 -6.77
N TYR A 74 0.54 -12.22 -7.58
CA TYR A 74 0.54 -11.63 -8.92
C TYR A 74 0.77 -12.66 -10.03
N LYS A 75 -0.06 -12.59 -11.09
CA LYS A 75 0.26 -13.22 -12.37
C LYS A 75 0.84 -12.16 -13.31
N ILE A 76 1.88 -12.52 -14.06
CA ILE A 76 2.51 -11.65 -15.04
C ILE A 76 1.64 -11.62 -16.31
N GLN A 77 1.22 -10.43 -16.73
CA GLN A 77 0.63 -10.21 -18.05
C GLN A 77 1.61 -9.42 -18.92
N GLU A 78 1.77 -9.87 -20.17
CA GLU A 78 2.57 -9.19 -21.18
C GLU A 78 1.67 -8.25 -21.98
N VAL A 79 1.94 -6.95 -21.85
CA VAL A 79 1.30 -5.90 -22.65
C VAL A 79 2.41 -5.02 -23.21
N SER A 80 2.48 -4.92 -24.54
CA SER A 80 3.45 -4.06 -25.25
C SER A 80 4.93 -4.34 -24.91
N GLY A 81 5.30 -5.60 -24.68
CA GLY A 81 6.68 -6.01 -24.36
C GLY A 81 7.11 -5.77 -22.91
N TYR A 82 6.25 -5.16 -22.08
CA TYR A 82 6.50 -4.94 -20.67
C TYR A 82 5.69 -5.94 -19.83
N ARG A 83 6.34 -6.49 -18.80
CA ARG A 83 5.75 -7.44 -17.85
C ARG A 83 5.20 -6.68 -16.65
N TYR A 84 3.87 -6.67 -16.52
CA TYR A 84 3.21 -6.00 -15.40
C TYR A 84 2.59 -7.02 -14.43
N PRO A 85 2.84 -6.89 -13.12
CA PRO A 85 2.15 -7.69 -12.11
C PRO A 85 0.70 -7.22 -11.98
N VAL A 86 -0.27 -8.13 -12.14
CA VAL A 86 -1.70 -7.82 -12.02
C VAL A 86 -2.27 -8.36 -10.70
N LYS A 87 -2.91 -7.48 -9.91
CA LYS A 87 -3.57 -7.82 -8.64
C LYS A 87 -4.79 -8.70 -8.89
N MET A 88 -4.75 -9.94 -8.43
CA MET A 88 -5.95 -10.77 -8.31
C MET A 88 -6.61 -10.49 -6.96
N LYS A 89 -7.85 -9.97 -6.95
CA LYS A 89 -8.65 -9.96 -5.71
C LYS A 89 -9.13 -11.39 -5.43
N GLN A 90 -8.44 -12.13 -4.55
CA GLN A 90 -9.08 -13.29 -3.93
C GLN A 90 -10.15 -12.76 -2.97
N LYS A 91 -11.42 -12.96 -3.29
CA LYS A 91 -12.48 -12.92 -2.28
C LYS A 91 -12.27 -14.13 -1.37
N GLN A 92 -11.45 -13.97 -0.33
CA GLN A 92 -11.46 -14.90 0.79
C GLN A 92 -12.82 -14.75 1.47
N GLN A 93 -13.76 -15.63 1.14
CA GLN A 93 -14.93 -15.85 1.98
C GLN A 93 -14.44 -16.57 3.23
N VAL A 94 -13.89 -15.81 4.17
CA VAL A 94 -13.72 -16.32 5.53
C VAL A 94 -15.15 -16.40 6.07
N MET A 95 -15.74 -17.60 6.04
CA MET A 95 -16.93 -17.88 6.84
C MET A 95 -16.51 -17.67 8.30
N LYS A 96 -16.77 -16.47 8.84
CA LYS A 96 -16.69 -16.23 10.28
C LYS A 96 -17.77 -17.09 10.90
N VAL A 97 -17.38 -18.25 11.40
CA VAL A 97 -18.19 -18.96 12.39
C VAL A 97 -18.15 -18.07 13.62
N GLU A 98 -19.14 -17.18 13.76
CA GLU A 98 -19.31 -16.36 14.95
C GLU A 98 -19.39 -17.30 16.15
N LYS A 99 -18.36 -17.27 16.98
CA LYS A 99 -18.25 -18.12 18.16
C LYS A 99 -19.21 -17.58 19.21
N MET A 100 -19.60 -18.43 20.16
CA MET A 100 -20.44 -18.01 21.29
C MET A 100 -19.84 -16.80 22.03
N ASP A 101 -18.50 -16.75 22.12
CA ASP A 101 -17.77 -15.64 22.72
C ASP A 101 -18.01 -14.31 21.99
N ASP A 102 -18.01 -14.31 20.65
CA ASP A 102 -18.26 -13.10 19.85
C ASP A 102 -19.67 -12.54 20.10
N LEU A 103 -20.66 -13.43 20.23
CA LEU A 103 -22.01 -13.05 20.59
C LEU A 103 -22.08 -12.48 22.01
N LEU A 104 -21.33 -13.07 22.96
CA LEU A 104 -21.31 -12.63 24.36
C LEU A 104 -20.71 -11.23 24.50
N ASP A 105 -19.63 -10.97 23.77
CA ASP A 105 -19.01 -9.64 23.70
C ASP A 105 -19.98 -8.63 23.10
N THR A 106 -20.63 -8.97 21.98
CA THR A 106 -21.60 -8.10 21.31
C THR A 106 -22.78 -7.75 22.23
N TYR A 107 -23.30 -8.73 22.98
CA TYR A 107 -24.37 -8.51 23.95
C TYR A 107 -23.91 -7.58 25.09
N ASN A 108 -22.73 -7.82 25.66
CA ASN A 108 -22.19 -7.02 26.74
C ASN A 108 -21.91 -5.58 26.32
N ASP A 109 -21.45 -5.37 25.08
CA ASP A 109 -21.24 -4.05 24.51
C ASP A 109 -22.56 -3.29 24.34
N TYR A 110 -23.57 -3.91 23.75
CA TYR A 110 -24.89 -3.27 23.62
C TYR A 110 -25.53 -2.95 24.96
N LYS A 111 -25.33 -3.80 25.97
CA LYS A 111 -25.79 -3.53 27.33
C LYS A 111 -25.10 -2.30 27.93
N ARG A 112 -23.79 -2.16 27.77
CA ARG A 112 -23.04 -0.96 28.21
C ARG A 112 -23.49 0.29 27.46
N LEU A 113 -23.76 0.18 26.16
CA LEU A 113 -24.27 1.29 25.36
C LEU A 113 -25.68 1.72 25.82
N ALA A 114 -26.56 0.76 26.11
CA ALA A 114 -27.87 1.04 26.69
C ALA A 114 -27.75 1.76 28.04
N ASP A 115 -26.87 1.29 28.93
CA ASP A 115 -26.65 1.93 30.23
C ASP A 115 -26.10 3.36 30.10
N PHE A 116 -25.19 3.58 29.14
CA PHE A 116 -24.53 4.87 28.93
C PHE A 116 -25.43 5.90 28.24
N PHE A 117 -26.16 5.50 27.20
CA PHE A 117 -26.97 6.39 26.37
C PHE A 117 -28.45 6.40 26.76
N LYS A 118 -28.91 5.44 27.57
CA LYS A 118 -30.31 5.24 28.00
C LYS A 118 -31.30 5.20 26.82
N ASP A 119 -30.84 4.66 25.69
CA ASP A 119 -31.61 4.55 24.47
C ASP A 119 -32.11 3.10 24.28
N LEU A 120 -33.42 2.99 24.09
CA LEU A 120 -34.15 1.75 23.87
C LEU A 120 -33.64 0.98 22.64
N SER A 121 -33.07 1.68 21.66
CA SER A 121 -32.54 1.06 20.44
C SER A 121 -31.40 0.07 20.73
N TYR A 122 -30.58 0.33 21.76
CA TYR A 122 -29.50 -0.57 22.17
C TYR A 122 -30.00 -1.74 23.01
N GLU A 123 -31.06 -1.55 23.80
CA GLU A 123 -31.70 -2.64 24.55
C GLU A 123 -32.32 -3.67 23.59
N GLN A 124 -33.01 -3.20 22.55
CA GLN A 124 -33.60 -4.07 21.52
C GLN A 124 -32.53 -4.90 20.81
N LYS A 125 -31.40 -4.28 20.45
CA LYS A 125 -30.26 -4.99 19.83
C LYS A 125 -29.63 -6.01 20.76
N ALA A 126 -29.48 -5.70 22.05
CA ALA A 126 -28.98 -6.68 23.02
C ALA A 126 -29.92 -7.89 23.11
N GLU A 127 -31.23 -7.66 23.09
CA GLU A 127 -32.23 -8.73 23.14
C GLU A 127 -32.21 -9.63 21.88
N GLU A 128 -32.03 -9.04 20.69
CA GLU A 128 -31.86 -9.77 19.43
C GLU A 128 -30.65 -10.70 19.48
N VAL A 129 -29.50 -10.21 19.95
CA VAL A 129 -28.27 -11.01 20.11
C VAL A 129 -28.50 -12.16 21.10
N LEU A 130 -29.23 -11.91 22.19
CA LEU A 130 -29.58 -12.93 23.18
C LEU A 130 -30.51 -14.01 22.62
N GLN A 131 -31.45 -13.65 21.74
CA GLN A 131 -32.27 -14.63 21.03
C GLN A 131 -31.44 -15.48 20.08
N GLU A 132 -30.47 -14.88 19.39
CA GLU A 132 -29.56 -15.60 18.50
C GLU A 132 -28.69 -16.60 19.25
N MET A 133 -28.17 -16.25 20.43
CA MET A 133 -27.47 -17.20 21.32
C MET A 133 -28.37 -18.37 21.73
N LYS A 134 -29.63 -18.10 22.10
CA LYS A 134 -30.58 -19.14 22.51
C LYS A 134 -30.89 -20.10 21.37
N ARG A 135 -31.06 -19.57 20.15
CA ARG A 135 -31.28 -20.39 18.94
C ARG A 135 -30.10 -21.30 18.63
N ARG A 136 -28.87 -20.86 18.87
CA ARG A 136 -27.66 -21.66 18.62
C ARG A 136 -27.38 -22.71 19.70
N ARG A 137 -28.05 -22.63 20.86
CA ARG A 137 -27.92 -23.57 21.99
C ARG A 137 -29.00 -24.66 22.01
N ALA A 138 -30.12 -24.47 21.30
CA ALA A 138 -31.21 -25.43 21.14
C ALA A 138 -30.91 -26.45 20.03
#